data_AF-A0A0L8VNI8-F1
#
_entry.id   AF-A0A0L8VNI8-F1
#
_cell.length_a   1.000
_cell.length_b   1.000
_cell.length_c   1.000
_cell.angle_alpha   90.00
_cell.angle_beta   90.00
_cell.angle_gamma   90.00
#
_symmetry.space_group_name_H-M   'P 1'
#
loop_
_entity.id
_entity.type
_entity.pdbx_description
1 polymer ?
#
loop_
_entity_poly.entity_id
_entity_poly.type
_entity_poly.pdbx_seq_one_letter_code
_entity_poly.pdbx_strand_id
1 'polypeptide(L)'
;MAEKSIFNEPDVDFHLKLNQQLFHIPYELLSKRIKHTQAVINKETKSLHEHTAALNQIFEHNDVEHDELALAKITEMIRKVDHIERFLNTQIKSYCQILNRIKKRLEFFHELKDIKSQNSGTSHNGNNEGTRTKLIQWYQSYTNILIGDYLTRNNPIKYNSETKDHWNSGVVFLKQSQLDDLIDYDVLLEANRISTSLLHERNLLPLISWINENKKTLTKKSSILEFQARLQEYIELLKVDNYTDAIVCFQRFLLPFVKSNFTDLKLASGLLIFIKYCNDQKPTSSTSSGFDTEEIKSQSLPMKKDRIFQHFFHKSLPRITSKPAVNTTDYDKSSLINLQSGDFERYLNLLDDQRWSVLNDLFLSDFYSMYGISQNDPLLIYLSLGISSLKTRDCLHPSDDENGNQETETATTAEKEVEDLQLFTLHSLKRKNCPVCSETFKPITQALPFAHHIQSQLFENPILLPNGNVYDSKKLKKLAKTLKKQNLISLNPGQIMDPVDMKIFCESDSIKMYPT
;
A
#
# COMPACT_ATOMS: atom_id res chain seq x y z
N MET A 1 -39.01 24.54 9.54
CA MET A 1 -37.71 23.93 9.86
C MET A 1 -37.26 23.20 8.61
N ALA A 2 -36.20 23.68 7.96
CA ALA A 2 -35.70 23.11 6.72
C ALA A 2 -35.38 21.62 6.91
N GLU A 3 -35.90 20.77 6.02
CA GLU A 3 -35.34 19.43 5.80
C GLU A 3 -33.88 19.62 5.43
N LYS A 4 -32.99 19.52 6.43
CA LYS A 4 -31.56 19.44 6.19
C LYS A 4 -31.36 18.17 5.37
N SER A 5 -30.81 18.36 4.16
CA SER A 5 -30.26 17.30 3.31
C SER A 5 -29.69 16.18 4.19
N ILE A 6 -30.20 14.96 3.98
CA ILE A 6 -29.82 13.73 4.70
C ILE A 6 -28.31 13.40 4.54
N PHE A 7 -27.60 14.13 3.68
CA PHE A 7 -26.14 14.14 3.63
C PHE A 7 -25.61 15.51 4.07
N ASN A 8 -24.89 15.54 5.20
CA ASN A 8 -23.88 16.58 5.44
C ASN A 8 -22.74 16.36 4.43
N GLU A 9 -22.96 16.77 3.19
CA GLU A 9 -21.97 16.60 2.13
C GLU A 9 -20.79 17.56 2.37
N PRO A 10 -19.54 17.07 2.29
CA PRO A 10 -18.38 17.95 2.37
C PRO A 10 -18.40 18.97 1.23
N ASP A 11 -17.93 20.18 1.47
CA ASP A 11 -17.82 21.21 0.43
C ASP A 11 -16.76 20.86 -0.64
N VAL A 12 -16.78 21.53 -1.80
CA VAL A 12 -15.74 21.40 -2.84
C VAL A 12 -14.35 21.71 -2.28
N ASP A 13 -14.24 22.74 -1.44
CA ASP A 13 -12.98 23.13 -0.80
C ASP A 13 -12.42 22.03 0.11
N PHE A 14 -13.29 21.24 0.74
CA PHE A 14 -12.88 20.07 1.50
C PHE A 14 -12.21 19.03 0.59
N HIS A 15 -12.84 18.72 -0.54
CA HIS A 15 -12.29 17.78 -1.52
C HIS A 15 -10.99 18.26 -2.13
N LEU A 16 -10.85 19.56 -2.40
CA LEU A 16 -9.60 20.14 -2.91
C LEU A 16 -8.46 20.06 -1.89
N LYS A 17 -8.72 20.38 -0.62
CA LYS A 17 -7.71 20.26 0.45
C LYS A 17 -7.24 18.81 0.61
N LEU A 18 -8.18 17.89 0.57
CA LEU A 18 -7.92 16.45 0.69
C LEU A 18 -7.09 15.92 -0.49
N ASN A 19 -7.27 16.48 -1.67
CA ASN A 19 -6.60 16.07 -2.92
C ASN A 19 -5.45 17.00 -3.34
N GLN A 20 -4.92 17.82 -2.43
CA GLN A 20 -3.84 18.76 -2.73
C GLN A 20 -2.62 18.06 -3.36
N GLN A 21 -2.34 16.81 -2.96
CA GLN A 21 -1.24 16.01 -3.48
C GLN A 21 -1.36 15.74 -4.99
N LEU A 22 -2.58 15.62 -5.52
CA LEU A 22 -2.81 15.45 -6.96
C LEU A 22 -2.32 16.65 -7.77
N PHE A 23 -2.20 17.84 -7.18
CA PHE A 23 -1.66 19.01 -7.87
C PHE A 23 -0.17 19.24 -7.60
N HIS A 24 0.33 18.73 -6.47
CA HIS A 24 1.72 18.88 -6.08
C HIS A 24 2.69 18.09 -6.99
N ILE A 25 2.37 16.82 -7.28
CA ILE A 25 3.20 15.96 -8.14
C ILE A 25 3.47 16.60 -9.52
N PRO A 26 2.45 16.99 -10.32
CA PRO A 26 2.69 17.54 -11.64
C PRO A 26 3.42 18.90 -11.57
N TYR A 27 3.17 19.69 -10.53
CA TYR A 27 3.89 20.94 -10.29
C TYR A 27 5.39 20.71 -10.06
N GLU A 28 5.75 19.75 -9.20
CA GLU A 28 7.15 19.40 -8.94
C GLU A 28 7.84 18.82 -10.19
N LEU A 29 7.15 17.95 -10.93
CA LEU A 29 7.66 17.43 -12.20
C LEU A 29 7.94 18.55 -13.20
N LEU A 30 7.00 19.48 -13.37
CA LEU A 30 7.14 20.63 -14.26
C LEU A 30 8.30 21.53 -13.82
N SER A 31 8.37 21.88 -12.53
CA SER A 31 9.43 22.70 -11.93
C SER A 31 10.82 22.08 -12.12
N LYS A 32 10.96 20.77 -11.85
CA LYS A 32 12.22 20.03 -12.04
C LYS A 32 12.65 20.02 -13.50
N ARG A 33 11.73 19.73 -14.43
CA ARG A 33 12.02 19.69 -15.87
C ARG A 33 12.37 21.08 -16.43
N ILE A 34 11.67 22.13 -16.03
CA ILE A 34 11.98 23.51 -16.44
C ILE A 34 13.40 23.91 -15.99
N LYS A 35 13.75 23.64 -14.72
CA LYS A 35 15.10 23.91 -14.20
C LYS A 35 16.18 23.13 -14.95
N HIS A 36 15.93 21.86 -15.28
CA HIS A 36 16.84 21.04 -16.07
C HIS A 36 17.01 21.60 -17.49
N THR A 37 15.92 21.90 -18.17
CA THR A 37 15.93 22.47 -19.52
C THR A 37 16.65 23.81 -19.55
N GLN A 38 16.43 24.68 -18.57
CA GLN A 38 17.15 25.95 -18.44
C GLN A 38 18.66 25.74 -18.24
N ALA A 39 19.05 24.75 -17.43
CA ALA A 39 20.46 24.43 -17.22
C ALA A 39 21.14 23.90 -18.49
N VAL A 40 20.45 23.06 -19.26
CA VAL A 40 20.93 22.56 -20.55
C VAL A 40 21.04 23.71 -21.57
N ILE A 41 20.00 24.54 -21.71
CA ILE A 41 20.03 25.72 -22.58
C ILE A 41 21.24 26.61 -22.23
N ASN A 42 21.40 26.98 -20.96
CA ASN A 42 22.51 27.83 -20.54
C ASN A 42 23.89 27.21 -20.82
N LYS A 43 24.03 25.88 -20.67
CA LYS A 43 25.27 25.15 -20.97
C LYS A 43 25.55 25.17 -22.47
N GLU A 44 24.56 24.87 -23.29
CA GLU A 44 24.70 24.83 -24.74
C GLU A 44 24.91 26.22 -25.34
N THR A 45 24.26 27.26 -24.82
CA THR A 45 24.52 28.66 -25.20
C THR A 45 25.97 29.05 -24.95
N LYS A 46 26.55 28.65 -23.80
CA LYS A 46 27.97 28.88 -23.51
C LYS A 46 28.87 28.13 -24.50
N SER A 47 28.59 26.84 -24.74
CA SER A 47 29.32 26.06 -25.73
C SER A 47 29.25 26.73 -27.10
N LEU A 48 28.08 27.17 -27.57
CA LEU A 48 27.94 27.85 -28.85
C LEU A 48 28.77 29.13 -28.91
N HIS A 49 28.79 29.93 -27.84
CA HIS A 49 29.63 31.13 -27.77
C HIS A 49 31.13 30.81 -27.90
N GLU A 50 31.60 29.75 -27.24
CA GLU A 50 32.99 29.25 -27.39
C GLU A 50 33.28 28.79 -28.83
N HIS A 51 32.32 28.15 -29.50
CA HIS A 51 32.47 27.71 -30.89
C HIS A 51 32.51 28.90 -31.85
N THR A 52 31.68 29.91 -31.62
CA THR A 52 31.70 31.16 -32.41
C THR A 52 33.02 31.91 -32.22
N ALA A 53 33.54 31.98 -30.99
CA ALA A 53 34.84 32.62 -30.72
C ALA A 53 35.98 31.89 -31.44
N ALA A 54 36.00 30.55 -31.40
CA ALA A 54 36.97 29.75 -32.13
C ALA A 54 36.84 29.91 -33.65
N LEU A 55 35.61 30.00 -34.17
CA LEU A 55 35.37 30.24 -35.60
C LEU A 55 35.92 31.60 -36.04
N ASN A 56 35.72 32.65 -35.23
CA ASN A 56 36.27 33.98 -35.51
C ASN A 56 37.80 33.96 -35.57
N GLN A 57 38.47 33.18 -34.70
CA GLN A 57 39.93 33.00 -34.74
C GLN A 57 40.39 32.30 -36.03
N ILE A 58 39.64 31.29 -36.50
CA ILE A 58 39.96 30.59 -37.75
C ILE A 58 39.84 31.54 -38.94
N PHE A 59 38.83 32.43 -38.96
CA PHE A 59 38.65 33.42 -40.01
C PHE A 59 39.72 34.54 -40.04
N GLU A 60 40.56 34.68 -39.00
CA GLU A 60 41.70 35.60 -39.05
C GLU A 60 42.83 35.08 -39.97
N HIS A 61 42.78 33.81 -40.38
CA HIS A 61 43.76 33.19 -41.28
C HIS A 61 43.14 33.02 -42.68
N ASN A 62 43.58 33.85 -43.63
CA ASN A 62 43.08 33.91 -45.01
C ASN A 62 43.71 32.82 -45.90
N ASP A 63 43.63 31.55 -45.50
CA ASP A 63 44.10 30.42 -46.30
C ASP A 63 43.04 29.32 -46.47
N VAL A 64 43.26 28.45 -47.47
CA VAL A 64 42.29 27.43 -47.87
C VAL A 64 42.16 26.31 -46.82
N GLU A 65 43.21 26.03 -46.04
CA GLU A 65 43.17 25.01 -44.98
C GLU A 65 42.30 25.47 -43.80
N HIS A 66 42.38 26.74 -43.44
CA HIS A 66 41.53 27.36 -42.41
C HIS A 66 40.08 27.49 -42.86
N ASP A 67 39.81 27.71 -44.15
CA ASP A 67 38.46 27.65 -44.71
C ASP A 67 37.84 26.24 -44.58
N GLU A 68 38.60 25.17 -44.81
CA GLU A 68 38.14 23.79 -44.62
C GLU A 68 37.84 23.49 -43.14
N LEU A 69 38.70 23.97 -42.24
CA LEU A 69 38.49 23.88 -40.79
C LEU A 69 37.26 24.69 -40.33
N ALA A 70 37.04 25.89 -40.88
CA ALA A 70 35.88 26.72 -40.60
C ALA A 70 34.59 26.03 -41.04
N LEU A 71 34.56 25.43 -42.24
CA LEU A 71 33.42 24.63 -42.72
C LEU A 71 33.12 23.43 -41.82
N ALA A 72 34.17 22.72 -41.39
CA ALA A 72 34.02 21.61 -40.44
C ALA A 72 33.40 22.09 -39.11
N LYS A 73 33.86 23.25 -38.60
CA LYS A 73 33.36 23.84 -37.36
C LYS A 73 31.93 24.33 -37.46
N ILE A 74 31.55 24.97 -38.57
CA ILE A 74 30.16 25.36 -38.87
C ILE A 74 29.27 24.12 -38.91
N THR A 75 29.72 23.04 -39.55
CA THR A 75 28.98 21.77 -39.60
C THR A 75 28.78 21.17 -38.20
N GLU A 76 29.80 21.26 -37.32
CA GLU A 76 29.67 20.87 -35.91
C GLU A 76 28.62 21.72 -35.18
N MET A 77 28.64 23.04 -35.38
CA MET A 77 27.67 23.96 -34.77
C MET A 77 26.24 23.68 -35.24
N ILE A 78 26.02 23.43 -36.54
CA ILE A 78 24.72 23.05 -37.09
C ILE A 78 24.21 21.77 -36.39
N ARG A 79 25.04 20.73 -36.28
CA ARG A 79 24.66 19.48 -35.58
C ARG A 79 24.29 19.71 -34.12
N LYS A 80 24.98 20.62 -33.43
CA LYS A 80 24.64 20.99 -32.04
C LYS A 80 23.30 21.71 -31.95
N VAL A 81 23.04 22.67 -32.84
CA VAL A 81 21.76 23.40 -32.90
C VAL A 81 20.61 22.44 -33.22
N ASP A 82 20.77 21.54 -34.18
CA ASP A 82 19.77 20.50 -34.50
C ASP A 82 19.48 19.60 -33.29
N HIS A 83 20.52 19.23 -32.53
CA HIS A 83 20.36 18.41 -31.32
C HIS A 83 19.57 19.16 -30.24
N ILE A 84 19.88 20.45 -30.03
CA ILE A 84 19.16 21.32 -29.10
C ILE A 84 17.69 21.46 -29.53
N GLU A 85 17.43 21.67 -30.83
CA GLU A 85 16.06 21.78 -31.35
C GLU A 85 15.25 20.51 -31.06
N ARG A 86 15.81 19.32 -31.36
CA ARG A 86 15.17 18.03 -31.07
C ARG A 86 14.93 17.83 -29.57
N PHE A 87 15.91 18.22 -28.74
CA PHE A 87 15.78 18.18 -27.29
C PHE A 87 14.64 19.08 -26.81
N LEU A 88 14.60 20.34 -27.24
CA LEU A 88 13.57 21.32 -26.85
C LEU A 88 12.17 20.87 -27.29
N ASN A 89 12.03 20.38 -28.53
CA ASN A 89 10.76 19.83 -29.02
C ASN A 89 10.28 18.63 -28.18
N THR A 90 11.20 17.81 -27.67
CA THR A 90 10.87 16.71 -26.76
C THR A 90 10.42 17.22 -25.38
N GLN A 91 11.09 18.24 -24.84
CA GLN A 91 10.69 18.85 -23.57
C GLN A 91 9.33 19.53 -23.67
N ILE A 92 9.04 20.23 -24.77
CA ILE A 92 7.73 20.88 -25.00
C ILE A 92 6.60 19.85 -24.97
N LYS A 93 6.75 18.71 -25.66
CA LYS A 93 5.76 17.62 -25.61
C LYS A 93 5.52 17.13 -24.19
N SER A 94 6.59 16.96 -23.41
CA SER A 94 6.48 16.55 -22.01
C SER A 94 5.78 17.60 -21.14
N TYR A 95 6.05 18.90 -21.34
CA TYR A 95 5.35 19.97 -20.62
C TYR A 95 3.87 20.00 -20.94
N CYS A 96 3.49 19.88 -22.22
CA CYS A 96 2.10 19.85 -22.63
C CYS A 96 1.33 18.69 -21.99
N GLN A 97 1.96 17.51 -21.85
CA GLN A 97 1.35 16.37 -21.16
C GLN A 97 1.07 16.67 -19.69
N ILE A 98 2.04 17.22 -18.96
CA ILE A 98 1.87 17.57 -17.54
C ILE A 98 0.81 18.66 -17.37
N LEU A 99 0.83 19.70 -18.22
CA LEU A 99 -0.16 20.77 -18.20
C LEU A 99 -1.57 20.26 -18.52
N ASN A 100 -1.70 19.30 -19.45
CA ASN A 100 -2.98 18.66 -19.74
C ASN A 100 -3.54 17.92 -18.52
N ARG A 101 -2.71 17.17 -17.78
CA ARG A 101 -3.14 16.52 -16.53
C ARG A 101 -3.64 17.52 -15.49
N ILE A 102 -2.90 18.62 -15.29
CA ILE A 102 -3.34 19.70 -14.38
C ILE A 102 -4.69 20.26 -14.84
N LYS A 103 -4.84 20.55 -16.14
CA LYS A 103 -6.09 21.05 -16.73
C LYS A 103 -7.24 20.07 -16.50
N LYS A 104 -7.04 18.77 -16.74
CA LYS A 104 -8.04 17.72 -16.54
C LYS A 104 -8.47 17.60 -15.08
N ARG A 105 -7.54 17.72 -14.13
CA ARG A 105 -7.85 17.76 -12.69
C ARG A 105 -8.67 18.99 -12.31
N LEU A 106 -8.35 20.17 -12.85
CA LEU A 106 -9.15 21.37 -12.64
C LEU A 106 -10.57 21.19 -13.19
N GLU A 107 -10.70 20.69 -14.43
CA GLU A 107 -12.00 20.37 -15.04
C GLU A 107 -12.82 19.43 -14.13
N PHE A 108 -12.20 18.38 -13.58
CA PHE A 108 -12.85 17.40 -12.70
C PHE A 108 -13.41 18.00 -11.40
N PHE A 109 -12.70 18.93 -10.75
CA PHE A 109 -13.22 19.60 -9.54
C PHE A 109 -14.16 20.77 -9.85
N HIS A 110 -14.01 21.41 -11.02
CA HIS A 110 -14.99 22.38 -11.50
C HIS A 110 -16.34 21.71 -11.77
N GLU A 111 -16.36 20.51 -12.33
CA GLU A 111 -17.58 19.73 -12.51
C GLU A 111 -18.32 19.51 -11.17
N LEU A 112 -17.59 19.14 -10.11
CA LEU A 112 -18.17 19.00 -8.77
C LEU A 112 -18.80 20.31 -8.27
N LYS A 113 -18.11 21.44 -8.47
CA LYS A 113 -18.59 22.76 -8.10
C LYS A 113 -19.88 23.11 -8.84
N ASP A 114 -19.92 22.85 -10.14
CA ASP A 114 -21.09 23.11 -10.98
C ASP A 114 -22.28 22.25 -10.54
N ILE A 115 -22.09 20.95 -10.31
CA ILE A 115 -23.12 20.04 -9.79
C ILE A 115 -23.69 20.54 -8.45
N LYS A 116 -22.84 20.99 -7.52
CA LYS A 116 -23.27 21.46 -6.20
C LYS A 116 -23.96 22.82 -6.23
N SER A 117 -23.52 23.74 -7.10
CA SER A 117 -24.18 25.02 -7.29
C SER A 117 -25.60 24.86 -7.82
N GLN A 118 -25.81 23.89 -8.73
CA GLN A 118 -27.13 23.54 -9.26
C GLN A 118 -28.05 22.93 -8.19
N ASN A 119 -27.52 22.16 -7.25
CA ASN A 119 -28.27 21.60 -6.11
C ASN A 119 -28.70 22.65 -5.07
N SER A 120 -27.94 23.73 -4.91
CA SER A 120 -28.22 24.75 -3.89
C SER A 120 -29.29 25.77 -4.33
N GLY A 121 -29.58 25.85 -5.63
CA GLY A 121 -30.49 26.84 -6.23
C GLY A 121 -31.91 26.37 -6.55
N THR A 122 -32.22 25.06 -6.47
CA THR A 122 -33.53 24.53 -6.88
C THR A 122 -34.55 24.49 -5.74
N SER A 123 -35.44 25.49 -5.74
CA SER A 123 -36.72 25.45 -5.02
C SER A 123 -37.60 24.31 -5.58
N HIS A 124 -37.85 23.30 -4.75
CA HIS A 124 -38.97 22.33 -4.70
C HIS A 124 -39.57 21.65 -5.96
N ASN A 125 -39.15 21.90 -7.20
CA ASN A 125 -39.78 21.27 -8.37
C ASN A 125 -38.83 20.36 -9.18
N GLY A 126 -39.01 19.04 -9.03
CA GLY A 126 -38.83 18.01 -10.07
C GLY A 126 -37.44 17.61 -10.56
N ASN A 127 -36.41 18.46 -10.51
CA ASN A 127 -35.12 18.21 -11.19
C ASN A 127 -34.00 17.62 -10.29
N ASN A 128 -34.28 17.31 -9.03
CA ASN A 128 -33.25 16.86 -8.08
C ASN A 128 -32.68 15.47 -8.38
N GLU A 129 -33.42 14.62 -9.10
CA GLU A 129 -32.98 13.25 -9.44
C GLU A 129 -31.81 13.24 -10.44
N GLY A 130 -31.84 14.14 -11.44
CA GLY A 130 -30.77 14.26 -12.44
C GLY A 130 -29.46 14.77 -11.83
N THR A 131 -29.52 15.79 -10.97
CA THR A 131 -28.33 16.33 -10.29
C THR A 131 -27.76 15.33 -9.28
N ARG A 132 -28.62 14.60 -8.56
CA ARG A 132 -28.20 13.50 -7.67
C ARG A 132 -27.49 12.39 -8.44
N THR A 133 -27.99 12.04 -9.62
CA THR A 133 -27.37 11.02 -10.48
C THR A 133 -25.96 11.45 -10.94
N LYS A 134 -25.80 12.70 -11.37
CA LYS A 134 -24.48 13.25 -11.74
C LYS A 134 -23.51 13.26 -10.57
N LEU A 135 -23.98 13.61 -9.38
CA LEU A 135 -23.15 13.59 -8.17
C LEU A 135 -22.68 12.18 -7.81
N ILE A 136 -23.56 11.18 -7.92
CA ILE A 136 -23.21 9.77 -7.72
C ILE A 136 -22.16 9.34 -8.73
N GLN A 137 -22.31 9.71 -10.01
CA GLN A 137 -21.33 9.42 -11.06
C GLN A 137 -19.97 10.05 -10.75
N TRP A 138 -19.94 11.30 -10.28
CA TRP A 138 -18.70 11.96 -9.89
C TRP A 138 -17.99 11.20 -8.75
N TYR A 139 -18.73 10.81 -7.70
CA TYR A 139 -18.16 10.03 -6.59
C TYR A 139 -17.72 8.63 -7.02
N GLN A 140 -18.40 8.01 -7.99
CA GLN A 140 -17.95 6.74 -8.59
C GLN A 140 -16.62 6.93 -9.32
N SER A 141 -16.50 7.97 -10.14
CA SER A 141 -15.24 8.32 -10.81
C SER A 141 -14.12 8.60 -9.80
N TYR A 142 -14.41 9.35 -8.73
CA TYR A 142 -13.46 9.59 -7.66
C TYR A 142 -13.05 8.30 -6.94
N THR A 143 -14.00 7.40 -6.68
CA THR A 143 -13.71 6.07 -6.10
C THR A 143 -12.81 5.24 -7.03
N ASN A 144 -13.07 5.28 -8.34
CA ASN A 144 -12.22 4.62 -9.33
C ASN A 144 -10.80 5.21 -9.36
N ILE A 145 -10.64 6.52 -9.17
CA ILE A 145 -9.32 7.14 -9.01
C ILE A 145 -8.58 6.53 -7.81
N LEU A 146 -9.24 6.41 -6.66
CA LEU A 146 -8.66 5.83 -5.45
C LEU A 146 -8.28 4.35 -5.63
N ILE A 147 -9.13 3.59 -6.31
CA ILE A 147 -8.86 2.18 -6.66
C ILE A 147 -7.67 2.11 -7.62
N GLY A 148 -7.63 2.95 -8.65
CA GLY A 148 -6.54 2.99 -9.61
C GLY A 148 -5.20 3.35 -8.98
N ASP A 149 -5.17 4.33 -8.06
CA ASP A 149 -3.98 4.68 -7.26
C ASP A 149 -3.50 3.47 -6.44
N TYR A 150 -4.38 2.86 -5.66
CA TYR A 150 -4.05 1.69 -4.83
C TYR A 150 -3.51 0.53 -5.65
N LEU A 151 -4.17 0.17 -6.75
CA LEU A 151 -3.74 -0.91 -7.63
C LEU A 151 -2.41 -0.58 -8.33
N THR A 152 -2.16 0.68 -8.66
CA THR A 152 -0.89 1.11 -9.28
C THR A 152 0.27 1.00 -8.30
N ARG A 153 0.05 1.28 -7.02
CA ARG A 153 1.08 1.19 -5.97
C ARG A 153 1.39 -0.23 -5.54
N ASN A 154 0.36 -1.06 -5.39
CA ASN A 154 0.47 -2.32 -4.65
C ASN A 154 0.51 -3.57 -5.54
N ASN A 155 0.06 -3.50 -6.80
CA ASN A 155 0.12 -4.67 -7.68
C ASN A 155 1.42 -4.70 -8.49
N PRO A 156 2.10 -5.86 -8.60
CA PRO A 156 3.37 -5.95 -9.31
C PRO A 156 3.20 -5.68 -10.82
N ILE A 157 4.26 -5.16 -11.42
CA ILE A 157 4.35 -4.99 -12.87
C ILE A 157 4.57 -6.35 -13.51
N LYS A 158 3.71 -6.73 -14.44
CA LYS A 158 3.76 -8.02 -15.14
C LYS A 158 4.28 -7.83 -16.55
N TYR A 159 5.07 -8.78 -17.03
CA TYR A 159 5.52 -8.83 -18.42
C TYR A 159 4.58 -9.73 -19.23
N ASN A 160 4.10 -9.23 -20.36
CA ASN A 160 3.38 -10.03 -21.34
C ASN A 160 4.32 -10.46 -22.47
N SER A 161 4.60 -11.76 -22.56
CA SER A 161 5.47 -12.32 -23.60
C SER A 161 4.92 -12.19 -25.02
N GLU A 162 3.59 -12.13 -25.18
CA GLU A 162 2.94 -12.03 -26.50
C GLU A 162 3.03 -10.62 -27.06
N THR A 163 2.69 -9.61 -26.25
CA THR A 163 2.75 -8.21 -26.66
C THR A 163 4.13 -7.58 -26.46
N LYS A 164 5.04 -8.27 -25.77
CA LYS A 164 6.36 -7.78 -25.32
C LYS A 164 6.29 -6.51 -24.46
N ASP A 165 5.15 -6.28 -23.81
CA ASP A 165 4.88 -5.09 -23.01
C ASP A 165 4.75 -5.40 -21.53
N HIS A 166 5.15 -4.43 -20.71
CA HIS A 166 4.90 -4.45 -19.28
C HIS A 166 3.56 -3.80 -18.97
N TRP A 167 2.80 -4.39 -18.05
CA TRP A 167 1.50 -3.87 -17.64
C TRP A 167 1.32 -3.94 -16.12
N ASN A 168 0.55 -2.97 -15.61
CA ASN A 168 0.10 -2.94 -14.23
C ASN A 168 -1.43 -2.82 -14.25
N SER A 169 -2.11 -3.57 -13.37
CA SER A 169 -3.57 -3.63 -13.34
C SER A 169 -4.23 -2.29 -13.06
N GLY A 170 -3.63 -1.45 -12.20
CA GLY A 170 -4.13 -0.10 -11.91
C GLY A 170 -4.07 0.81 -13.12
N VAL A 171 -2.97 0.77 -13.88
CA VAL A 171 -2.83 1.53 -15.14
C VAL A 171 -3.85 1.08 -16.18
N VAL A 172 -4.05 -0.23 -16.33
CA VAL A 172 -5.05 -0.78 -17.26
C VAL A 172 -6.46 -0.32 -16.86
N PHE A 173 -6.80 -0.42 -15.57
CA PHE A 173 -8.08 0.00 -15.03
C PHE A 173 -8.36 1.50 -15.25
N LEU A 174 -7.37 2.35 -15.00
CA LEU A 174 -7.48 3.80 -15.20
C LEU A 174 -7.69 4.16 -16.67
N LYS A 175 -6.95 3.54 -17.60
CA LYS A 175 -7.10 3.77 -19.04
C LYS A 175 -8.46 3.31 -19.56
N GLN A 176 -8.94 2.14 -19.13
CA GLN A 176 -10.27 1.65 -19.49
C GLN A 176 -11.38 2.56 -18.96
N SER A 177 -11.16 3.16 -17.80
CA SER A 177 -12.11 4.11 -17.18
C SER A 177 -11.96 5.55 -17.71
N GLN A 178 -10.97 5.83 -18.57
CA GLN A 178 -10.63 7.19 -19.04
C GLN A 178 -10.30 8.18 -17.91
N LEU A 179 -9.65 7.69 -16.85
CA LEU A 179 -9.26 8.46 -15.66
C LEU A 179 -7.74 8.61 -15.51
N ASP A 180 -6.97 8.13 -16.49
CA ASP A 180 -5.50 8.09 -16.43
C ASP A 180 -4.84 9.48 -16.47
N ASP A 181 -5.52 10.49 -17.02
CA ASP A 181 -5.08 11.89 -16.94
C ASP A 181 -5.25 12.52 -15.54
N LEU A 182 -6.02 11.90 -14.65
CA LEU A 182 -6.29 12.41 -13.31
C LEU A 182 -5.28 11.92 -12.26
N ILE A 183 -4.41 10.96 -12.60
CA ILE A 183 -3.40 10.37 -11.72
C ILE A 183 -2.04 10.36 -12.41
N ASP A 184 -0.97 10.72 -11.70
CA ASP A 184 0.41 10.60 -12.20
C ASP A 184 0.91 9.16 -12.05
N TYR A 185 0.23 8.24 -12.73
CA TYR A 185 0.47 6.80 -12.59
C TYR A 185 1.89 6.39 -12.98
N ASP A 186 2.57 7.17 -13.83
CA ASP A 186 3.97 6.95 -14.21
C ASP A 186 4.94 7.12 -13.03
N VAL A 187 4.69 8.11 -12.15
CA VAL A 187 5.49 8.32 -10.93
C VAL A 187 5.25 7.19 -9.93
N LEU A 188 3.99 6.77 -9.78
CA LEU A 188 3.62 5.64 -8.92
C LEU A 188 4.22 4.32 -9.44
N LEU A 189 4.23 4.13 -10.75
CA LEU A 189 4.80 2.96 -11.39
C LEU A 189 6.32 2.91 -11.24
N GLU A 190 7.01 4.05 -11.24
CA GLU A 190 8.44 4.12 -10.94
C GLU A 190 8.74 3.65 -9.51
N ALA A 191 7.98 4.11 -8.52
CA ALA A 191 8.10 3.67 -7.14
C ALA A 191 7.82 2.17 -7.00
N ASN A 192 6.74 1.69 -7.61
CA ASN A 192 6.36 0.28 -7.61
C ASN A 192 7.45 -0.59 -8.26
N ARG A 193 8.01 -0.17 -9.39
CA ARG A 193 9.09 -0.89 -10.07
C ARG A 193 10.30 -1.08 -9.17
N ILE A 194 10.75 0.00 -8.53
CA ILE A 194 11.92 -0.06 -7.63
C ILE A 194 11.59 -0.95 -6.43
N SER A 195 10.43 -0.76 -5.79
CA SER A 195 9.97 -1.56 -4.65
C SER A 195 9.87 -3.05 -4.97
N THR A 196 9.26 -3.41 -6.10
CA THR A 196 9.14 -4.79 -6.59
C THR A 196 10.52 -5.41 -6.82
N SER A 197 11.44 -4.65 -7.43
CA SER A 197 12.81 -5.12 -7.69
C SER A 197 13.60 -5.36 -6.38
N LEU A 198 13.37 -4.54 -5.35
CA LEU A 198 13.97 -4.73 -4.03
C LEU A 198 13.39 -5.96 -3.31
N LEU A 199 12.06 -6.08 -3.26
CA LEU A 199 11.40 -7.10 -2.44
C LEU A 199 11.38 -8.49 -3.09
N HIS A 200 11.18 -8.57 -4.41
CA HIS A 200 11.01 -9.84 -5.11
C HIS A 200 12.27 -10.27 -5.87
N GLU A 201 12.92 -9.34 -6.58
CA GLU A 201 14.09 -9.66 -7.42
C GLU A 201 15.40 -9.57 -6.63
N ARG A 202 15.38 -8.96 -5.44
CA ARG A 202 16.58 -8.65 -4.63
C ARG A 202 17.64 -7.90 -5.46
N ASN A 203 17.19 -6.93 -6.26
CA ASN A 203 18.05 -6.17 -7.16
C ASN A 203 18.11 -4.69 -6.77
N LEU A 204 19.33 -4.20 -6.50
CA LEU A 204 19.60 -2.83 -6.05
C LEU A 204 19.81 -1.85 -7.20
N LEU A 205 19.98 -2.31 -8.44
CA LEU A 205 20.34 -1.44 -9.57
C LEU A 205 19.31 -0.34 -9.82
N PRO A 206 17.99 -0.60 -9.84
CA PRO A 206 17.00 0.46 -10.04
C PRO A 206 17.06 1.51 -8.92
N LEU A 207 17.23 1.08 -7.67
CA LEU A 207 17.35 1.97 -6.52
C LEU A 207 18.61 2.84 -6.62
N ILE A 208 19.77 2.24 -6.93
CA ILE A 208 21.04 2.98 -7.05
C ILE A 208 20.97 4.00 -8.20
N SER A 209 20.36 3.65 -9.33
CA SER A 209 20.15 4.61 -10.44
C SER A 209 19.33 5.81 -9.97
N TRP A 210 18.21 5.55 -9.30
CA TRP A 210 17.33 6.60 -8.80
C TRP A 210 18.02 7.48 -7.74
N ILE A 211 18.82 6.90 -6.84
CA ILE A 211 19.62 7.65 -5.85
C ILE A 211 20.60 8.60 -6.57
N ASN A 212 21.31 8.12 -7.59
CA ASN A 212 22.27 8.94 -8.33
C ASN A 212 21.60 10.12 -9.04
N GLU A 213 20.42 9.91 -9.62
CA GLU A 213 19.62 10.95 -10.29
C GLU A 213 19.10 12.01 -9.30
N ASN A 214 18.83 11.63 -8.06
CA ASN A 214 18.22 12.50 -7.05
C ASN A 214 19.17 12.90 -5.90
N LYS A 215 20.48 12.66 -6.05
CA LYS A 215 21.50 12.87 -5.01
C LYS A 215 21.48 14.26 -4.38
N LYS A 216 21.30 15.31 -5.17
CA LYS A 216 21.22 16.71 -4.68
C LYS A 216 20.00 16.95 -3.78
N THR A 217 18.90 16.25 -4.02
CA THR A 217 17.67 16.37 -3.22
C THR A 217 17.79 15.55 -1.94
N LEU A 218 18.33 14.33 -2.04
CA LEU A 218 18.55 13.44 -0.90
C LEU A 218 19.55 14.01 0.11
N THR A 219 20.64 14.62 -0.37
CA THR A 219 21.63 15.28 0.49
C THR A 219 21.02 16.48 1.23
N LYS A 220 20.17 17.29 0.59
CA LYS A 220 19.45 18.39 1.26
C LYS A 220 18.50 17.88 2.36
N LYS A 221 17.88 16.72 2.16
CA LYS A 221 17.02 16.06 3.15
C LYS A 221 17.80 15.27 4.21
N SER A 222 19.13 15.21 4.12
CA SER A 222 19.99 14.43 5.02
C SER A 222 19.60 12.94 5.10
N SER A 223 19.14 12.36 3.99
CA SER A 223 18.74 10.95 3.94
C SER A 223 19.97 10.00 4.03
N ILE A 224 19.80 8.90 4.77
CA ILE A 224 20.78 7.81 4.89
C ILE A 224 20.59 6.71 3.83
N LEU A 225 19.66 6.89 2.88
CA LEU A 225 19.29 5.88 1.89
C LEU A 225 20.46 5.49 0.98
N GLU A 226 21.29 6.45 0.54
CA GLU A 226 22.50 6.17 -0.24
C GLU A 226 23.43 5.23 0.53
N PHE A 227 23.67 5.51 1.81
CA PHE A 227 24.50 4.66 2.65
C PHE A 227 23.90 3.25 2.81
N GLN A 228 22.62 3.14 3.14
CA GLN A 228 21.97 1.84 3.38
C GLN A 228 21.91 0.98 2.12
N ALA A 229 21.67 1.57 0.95
CA ALA A 229 21.66 0.87 -0.34
C ALA A 229 23.05 0.33 -0.70
N ARG A 230 24.10 1.13 -0.52
CA ARG A 230 25.50 0.71 -0.76
C ARG A 230 25.97 -0.33 0.25
N LEU A 231 25.54 -0.22 1.50
CA LEU A 231 25.79 -1.24 2.51
C LEU A 231 25.09 -2.56 2.15
N GLN A 232 23.86 -2.51 1.61
CA GLN A 232 23.20 -3.71 1.10
C GLN A 232 23.97 -4.32 -0.08
N GLU A 233 24.39 -3.50 -1.05
CA GLU A 233 25.21 -3.93 -2.21
C GLU A 233 26.48 -4.65 -1.73
N TYR A 234 27.17 -4.09 -0.75
CA TYR A 234 28.32 -4.72 -0.11
C TYR A 234 27.99 -6.07 0.53
N ILE A 235 26.91 -6.16 1.31
CA ILE A 235 26.50 -7.40 1.99
C ILE A 235 26.16 -8.49 0.98
N GLU A 236 25.43 -8.16 -0.09
CA GLU A 236 25.06 -9.13 -1.13
C GLU A 236 26.29 -9.63 -1.91
N LEU A 237 27.28 -8.77 -2.17
CA LEU A 237 28.57 -9.20 -2.76
C LEU A 237 29.31 -10.18 -1.84
N LEU A 238 29.30 -9.94 -0.53
CA LEU A 238 29.89 -10.87 0.43
C LEU A 238 29.16 -12.21 0.50
N LYS A 239 27.82 -12.21 0.43
CA LYS A 239 27.02 -13.46 0.43
C LYS A 239 27.33 -14.36 -0.77
N VAL A 240 27.78 -13.80 -1.89
CA VAL A 240 28.15 -14.53 -3.12
C VAL A 240 29.64 -14.91 -3.14
N ASP A 241 30.38 -14.71 -2.04
CA ASP A 241 31.83 -14.92 -1.93
C ASP A 241 32.67 -14.07 -2.93
N ASN A 242 32.09 -12.99 -3.47
CA ASN A 242 32.82 -12.05 -4.34
C ASN A 242 33.52 -10.96 -3.48
N TYR A 243 34.57 -11.37 -2.78
CA TYR A 243 35.30 -10.51 -1.84
C TYR A 243 36.00 -9.32 -2.52
N THR A 244 36.50 -9.50 -3.74
CA THR A 244 37.23 -8.45 -4.46
C THR A 244 36.31 -7.25 -4.74
N ASP A 245 35.14 -7.51 -5.33
CA ASP A 245 34.19 -6.44 -5.65
C ASP A 245 33.55 -5.86 -4.39
N ALA A 246 33.35 -6.68 -3.35
CA ALA A 246 32.91 -6.19 -2.05
C ALA A 246 33.90 -5.17 -1.45
N ILE A 247 35.21 -5.45 -1.49
CA ILE A 247 36.24 -4.53 -0.99
C ILE A 247 36.26 -3.24 -1.83
N VAL A 248 36.15 -3.34 -3.16
CA VAL A 248 36.07 -2.15 -4.03
C VAL A 248 34.83 -1.32 -3.71
N CYS A 249 33.67 -1.97 -3.51
CA CYS A 249 32.43 -1.30 -3.11
C CYS A 249 32.58 -0.57 -1.77
N PHE A 250 33.16 -1.24 -0.77
CA PHE A 250 33.44 -0.68 0.55
C PHE A 250 34.33 0.57 0.44
N GLN A 251 35.45 0.47 -0.27
CA GLN A 251 36.41 1.56 -0.43
C GLN A 251 35.83 2.76 -1.19
N ARG A 252 35.10 2.50 -2.27
CA ARG A 252 34.62 3.55 -3.18
C ARG A 252 33.36 4.24 -2.66
N PHE A 253 32.43 3.48 -2.10
CA PHE A 253 31.08 3.96 -1.83
C PHE A 253 30.75 4.07 -0.34
N LEU A 254 31.39 3.28 0.55
CA LEU A 254 31.10 3.34 2.00
C LEU A 254 32.06 4.27 2.76
N LEU A 255 33.36 4.29 2.42
CA LEU A 255 34.34 5.16 3.10
C LEU A 255 33.98 6.65 3.18
N PRO A 256 33.33 7.28 2.18
CA PRO A 256 32.88 8.67 2.29
C PRO A 256 31.97 8.93 3.52
N PHE A 257 31.27 7.89 4.00
CA PHE A 257 30.36 7.93 5.14
C PHE A 257 31.04 7.60 6.48
N VAL A 258 32.37 7.48 6.53
CA VAL A 258 33.09 7.12 7.78
C VAL A 258 32.84 8.08 8.94
N LYS A 259 32.65 9.38 8.65
CA LYS A 259 32.37 10.38 9.69
C LYS A 259 30.93 10.32 10.21
N SER A 260 29.98 9.93 9.36
CA SER A 260 28.55 9.89 9.71
C SER A 260 28.14 8.53 10.29
N ASN A 261 28.70 7.43 9.80
CA ASN A 261 28.26 6.05 10.07
C ASN A 261 29.42 5.14 10.47
N PHE A 262 30.34 5.62 11.32
CA PHE A 262 31.53 4.87 11.73
C PHE A 262 31.20 3.49 12.32
N THR A 263 30.17 3.41 13.18
CA THR A 263 29.75 2.16 13.82
C THR A 263 29.31 1.11 12.82
N ASP A 264 28.52 1.51 11.81
CA ASP A 264 28.05 0.62 10.75
C ASP A 264 29.21 0.14 9.87
N LEU A 265 30.17 1.03 9.54
CA LEU A 265 31.37 0.65 8.78
C LEU A 265 32.28 -0.30 9.56
N LYS A 266 32.42 -0.10 10.87
CA LYS A 266 33.16 -1.01 11.76
C LYS A 266 32.49 -2.38 11.79
N LEU A 267 31.16 -2.43 11.80
CA LEU A 267 30.41 -3.68 11.77
C LEU A 267 30.54 -4.37 10.41
N ALA A 268 30.39 -3.63 9.31
CA ALA A 268 30.53 -4.15 7.95
C ALA A 268 31.94 -4.72 7.69
N SER A 269 32.99 -4.02 8.11
CA SER A 269 34.37 -4.53 8.02
C SER A 269 34.63 -5.76 8.90
N GLY A 270 33.96 -5.86 10.06
CA GLY A 270 33.97 -7.09 10.85
C GLY A 270 33.24 -8.25 10.17
N LEU A 271 32.11 -7.96 9.50
CA LEU A 271 31.32 -8.96 8.79
C LEU A 271 32.14 -9.66 7.69
N LEU A 272 33.03 -8.93 6.99
CA LEU A 272 33.96 -9.50 6.02
C LEU A 272 34.75 -10.70 6.58
N ILE A 273 35.13 -10.65 7.85
CA ILE A 273 35.93 -11.70 8.50
C ILE A 273 35.02 -12.86 8.95
N PHE A 274 33.87 -12.52 9.53
CA PHE A 274 33.00 -13.50 10.20
C PHE A 274 31.87 -14.07 9.33
N ILE A 275 31.69 -13.60 8.09
CA ILE A 275 30.58 -14.01 7.23
C ILE A 275 30.54 -15.53 6.99
N LYS A 276 31.71 -16.16 6.77
CA LYS A 276 31.80 -17.61 6.55
C LYS A 276 31.21 -18.38 7.74
N TYR A 277 31.56 -17.98 8.95
CA TYR A 277 31.05 -18.59 10.18
C TYR A 277 29.57 -18.30 10.40
N CYS A 278 29.12 -17.07 10.10
CA CYS A 278 27.71 -16.69 10.27
C CYS A 278 26.79 -17.43 9.29
N ASN A 279 27.25 -17.71 8.07
CA ASN A 279 26.52 -18.51 7.10
C ASN A 279 26.39 -19.98 7.54
N ASP A 280 27.44 -20.55 8.16
CA ASP A 280 27.41 -21.92 8.70
C ASP A 280 26.46 -22.06 9.91
N GLN A 281 26.18 -20.96 10.61
CA GLN A 281 25.25 -20.90 11.75
C GLN A 281 23.79 -20.69 11.34
N LYS A 282 23.47 -20.32 10.08
CA LYS A 282 22.07 -20.31 9.62
C LYS A 282 21.58 -21.75 9.62
N PRO A 283 20.60 -22.13 10.47
CA PRO A 283 19.98 -23.44 10.36
C PRO A 283 19.38 -23.51 8.96
N THR A 284 19.71 -24.54 8.20
CA THR A 284 18.95 -24.91 7.01
C THR A 284 17.47 -24.86 7.37
N SER A 285 16.74 -23.93 6.76
CA SER A 285 15.32 -23.70 6.96
C SER A 285 14.53 -24.98 6.62
N SER A 286 14.26 -25.79 7.63
CA SER A 286 13.13 -26.75 7.73
C SER A 286 13.08 -27.36 9.12
N THR A 287 12.92 -26.54 10.15
CA THR A 287 12.35 -27.00 11.43
C THR A 287 11.86 -25.78 12.19
N SER A 288 10.63 -25.38 11.88
CA SER A 288 9.81 -24.53 12.74
C SER A 288 9.76 -25.16 14.12
N SER A 289 10.50 -24.60 15.08
CA SER A 289 10.30 -24.89 16.50
C SER A 289 9.09 -24.11 17.03
N GLY A 290 7.92 -24.38 16.45
CA GLY A 290 6.66 -24.33 17.18
C GLY A 290 6.54 -25.67 17.89
N PHE A 291 6.65 -25.67 19.21
CA PHE A 291 6.33 -26.85 20.00
C PHE A 291 4.80 -26.98 20.02
N ASP A 292 4.23 -27.56 18.96
CA ASP A 292 2.87 -28.08 18.99
C ASP A 292 2.91 -29.44 19.69
N THR A 293 2.32 -29.49 20.88
CA THR A 293 2.20 -30.68 21.73
C THR A 293 1.33 -31.80 21.15
N GLU A 294 0.83 -31.67 19.91
CA GLU A 294 -0.11 -32.59 19.28
C GLU A 294 0.52 -33.58 18.27
N GLU A 295 1.74 -33.35 17.78
CA GLU A 295 2.36 -34.21 16.74
C GLU A 295 3.12 -35.45 17.27
N ILE A 296 3.23 -35.66 18.58
CA ILE A 296 4.00 -36.78 19.14
C ILE A 296 3.29 -38.14 19.01
N LYS A 297 2.01 -38.18 18.57
CA LYS A 297 1.24 -39.44 18.56
C LYS A 297 1.34 -40.29 17.30
N SER A 298 1.96 -39.85 16.19
CA SER A 298 1.79 -40.57 14.91
C SER A 298 3.05 -40.95 14.13
N GLN A 299 4.28 -40.67 14.58
CA GLN A 299 5.48 -41.17 13.89
C GLN A 299 6.59 -41.64 14.85
N SER A 300 6.68 -42.96 15.04
CA SER A 300 7.80 -43.64 15.69
C SER A 300 9.03 -43.65 14.77
N LEU A 301 9.73 -42.53 14.63
CA LEU A 301 11.12 -42.55 14.18
C LEU A 301 12.06 -42.50 15.39
N PRO A 302 13.11 -43.34 15.46
CA PRO A 302 14.04 -43.32 16.57
C PRO A 302 14.74 -41.96 16.61
N MET A 303 14.58 -41.22 17.73
CA MET A 303 15.33 -39.98 17.96
C MET A 303 16.83 -40.25 17.80
N LYS A 304 17.49 -39.44 16.97
CA LYS A 304 18.94 -39.56 16.72
C LYS A 304 19.71 -39.49 18.04
N LYS A 305 20.72 -40.35 18.21
CA LYS A 305 21.50 -40.53 19.45
C LYS A 305 21.96 -39.20 20.07
N ASP A 306 22.41 -38.26 19.24
CA ASP A 306 22.86 -36.93 19.69
C ASP A 306 21.74 -36.09 20.31
N ARG A 307 20.51 -36.18 19.77
CA ARG A 307 19.34 -35.45 20.26
C ARG A 307 18.85 -36.03 21.59
N ILE A 308 18.96 -37.36 21.77
CA ILE A 308 18.70 -38.02 23.06
C ILE A 308 19.70 -37.54 24.11
N PHE A 309 20.99 -37.52 23.78
CA PHE A 309 22.02 -37.09 24.73
C PHE A 309 21.89 -35.61 25.11
N GLN A 310 21.58 -34.76 24.13
CA GLN A 310 21.35 -33.35 24.37
C GLN A 310 20.08 -33.11 25.21
N HIS A 311 18.99 -33.84 24.94
CA HIS A 311 17.71 -33.66 25.62
C HIS A 311 17.70 -34.18 27.06
N PHE A 312 18.22 -35.40 27.31
CA PHE A 312 18.15 -36.03 28.63
C PHE A 312 19.33 -35.70 29.53
N PHE A 313 20.52 -35.49 28.97
CA PHE A 313 21.74 -35.32 29.75
C PHE A 313 22.32 -33.91 29.65
N HIS A 314 21.78 -33.04 28.78
CA HIS A 314 22.36 -31.75 28.47
C HIS A 314 23.86 -31.86 28.10
N LYS A 315 24.23 -32.95 27.43
CA LYS A 315 25.60 -33.25 26.96
C LYS A 315 25.58 -33.55 25.46
N SER A 316 26.62 -33.11 24.74
CA SER A 316 26.91 -33.58 23.38
C SER A 316 27.84 -34.80 23.43
N LEU A 317 27.64 -35.76 22.53
CA LEU A 317 28.58 -36.87 22.38
C LEU A 317 29.88 -36.36 21.74
N PRO A 318 31.06 -36.77 22.21
CA PRO A 318 32.33 -36.41 21.59
C PRO A 318 32.37 -36.96 20.16
N ARG A 319 32.76 -36.11 19.20
CA ARG A 319 32.90 -36.49 17.79
C ARG A 319 34.02 -37.52 17.67
N ILE A 320 33.70 -38.72 17.20
CA ILE A 320 34.65 -39.84 17.12
C ILE A 320 35.57 -39.60 15.92
N THR A 321 36.78 -39.09 16.16
CA THR A 321 37.85 -38.95 15.15
C THR A 321 38.88 -40.08 15.34
N SER A 322 38.50 -41.32 15.04
CA SER A 322 39.37 -42.47 15.27
C SER A 322 40.42 -42.66 14.16
N LYS A 323 41.58 -41.99 14.29
CA LYS A 323 42.94 -42.55 14.05
C LYS A 323 44.03 -41.53 14.42
N PRO A 324 44.95 -41.83 15.36
CA PRO A 324 46.15 -41.03 15.55
C PRO A 324 47.27 -41.60 14.67
N ALA A 325 47.61 -40.95 13.55
CA ALA A 325 48.89 -41.17 12.87
C ALA A 325 49.27 -39.99 11.96
N VAL A 326 50.45 -39.44 12.27
CA VAL A 326 51.33 -38.61 11.44
C VAL A 326 50.99 -37.12 11.30
N ASN A 327 51.76 -36.33 12.05
CA ASN A 327 52.30 -35.00 11.74
C ASN A 327 51.87 -34.39 10.39
N THR A 328 50.78 -33.64 10.42
CA THR A 328 50.66 -32.40 9.64
C THR A 328 50.27 -31.31 10.62
N THR A 329 51.04 -30.22 10.63
CA THR A 329 50.73 -28.98 11.33
C THR A 329 49.54 -28.30 10.66
N ASP A 330 48.36 -28.88 10.78
CA ASP A 330 47.11 -28.17 10.56
C ASP A 330 46.51 -27.91 11.93
N TYR A 331 46.87 -26.76 12.48
CA TYR A 331 46.12 -26.16 13.58
C TYR A 331 44.66 -26.05 13.13
N ASP A 332 43.82 -26.91 13.70
CA ASP A 332 42.38 -26.94 13.54
C ASP A 332 41.82 -25.62 14.12
N LYS A 333 41.82 -24.56 13.29
CA LYS A 333 41.38 -23.19 13.60
C LYS A 333 39.91 -23.11 14.01
N SER A 334 39.17 -24.21 13.95
CA SER A 334 37.77 -24.34 14.38
C SER A 334 37.59 -24.33 15.91
N SER A 335 38.66 -24.55 16.68
CA SER A 335 38.58 -24.77 18.14
C SER A 335 38.83 -23.52 19.01
N LEU A 336 39.15 -22.36 18.42
CA LEU A 336 39.43 -21.11 19.16
C LEU A 336 38.24 -20.16 19.32
N ILE A 337 37.04 -20.55 18.91
CA ILE A 337 35.85 -19.71 18.99
C ILE A 337 34.77 -20.48 19.76
N ASN A 338 34.98 -20.64 21.06
CA ASN A 338 33.89 -21.00 21.96
C ASN A 338 33.15 -19.69 22.32
N LEU A 339 32.44 -19.13 21.34
CA LEU A 339 31.72 -17.86 21.51
C LEU A 339 30.29 -18.13 21.95
N GLN A 340 29.87 -17.40 22.98
CA GLN A 340 28.49 -17.33 23.41
C GLN A 340 27.64 -16.87 22.21
N SER A 341 26.51 -17.55 21.98
CA SER A 341 25.62 -17.34 20.84
C SER A 341 25.11 -15.90 20.67
N GLY A 342 25.20 -15.05 21.70
CA GLY A 342 24.81 -13.63 21.65
C GLY A 342 25.85 -12.69 20.99
N ASP A 343 27.12 -13.07 20.88
CA ASP A 343 28.16 -12.15 20.40
C ASP A 343 28.10 -11.88 18.88
N PHE A 344 27.48 -12.79 18.12
CA PHE A 344 27.34 -12.70 16.67
C PHE A 344 26.00 -12.15 16.18
N GLU A 345 25.06 -11.89 17.09
CA GLU A 345 23.69 -11.44 16.75
C GLU A 345 23.70 -10.19 15.86
N ARG A 346 24.60 -9.24 16.14
CA ARG A 346 24.80 -8.04 15.30
C ARG A 346 25.20 -8.33 13.84
N TYR A 347 25.93 -9.42 13.59
CA TYR A 347 26.30 -9.84 12.24
C TYR A 347 25.15 -10.61 11.57
N LEU A 348 24.44 -11.44 12.33
CA LEU A 348 23.24 -12.13 11.84
C LEU A 348 22.15 -11.13 11.43
N ASN A 349 21.94 -10.07 12.21
CA ASN A 349 20.99 -8.99 11.89
C ASN A 349 21.34 -8.25 10.59
N LEU A 350 22.61 -8.15 10.21
CA LEU A 350 23.01 -7.60 8.90
C LEU A 350 22.72 -8.56 7.74
N LEU A 351 22.68 -9.86 8.00
CA LEU A 351 22.41 -10.91 7.01
C LEU A 351 20.92 -11.29 6.92
N ASP A 352 20.07 -10.63 7.72
CA ASP A 352 18.64 -10.86 7.76
C ASP A 352 17.93 -10.25 6.56
N ASP A 353 16.91 -10.95 6.07
CA ASP A 353 16.15 -10.58 4.88
C ASP A 353 15.18 -9.43 5.17
N GLN A 354 14.79 -9.22 6.44
CA GLN A 354 13.98 -8.08 6.87
C GLN A 354 14.64 -6.74 6.51
N ARG A 355 15.97 -6.71 6.39
CA ARG A 355 16.73 -5.52 5.99
C ARG A 355 16.32 -4.99 4.61
N TRP A 356 15.91 -5.86 3.69
CA TRP A 356 15.38 -5.43 2.39
C TRP A 356 14.03 -4.73 2.50
N SER A 357 13.15 -5.20 3.41
CA SER A 357 11.88 -4.54 3.70
C SER A 357 12.13 -3.15 4.29
N VAL A 358 13.04 -3.05 5.26
CA VAL A 358 13.42 -1.76 5.86
C VAL A 358 14.05 -0.81 4.83
N LEU A 359 14.90 -1.33 3.93
CA LEU A 359 15.49 -0.54 2.84
C LEU A 359 14.41 -0.04 1.87
N ASN A 360 13.44 -0.90 1.55
CA ASN A 360 12.30 -0.53 0.72
C ASN A 360 11.44 0.55 1.38
N ASP A 361 11.13 0.42 2.66
CA ASP A 361 10.32 1.39 3.40
C ASP A 361 11.04 2.75 3.48
N LEU A 362 12.36 2.74 3.69
CA LEU A 362 13.18 3.94 3.65
C LEU A 362 13.16 4.60 2.27
N PHE A 363 13.30 3.79 1.21
CA PHE A 363 13.17 4.26 -0.17
C PHE A 363 11.81 4.90 -0.43
N LEU A 364 10.72 4.20 -0.12
CA LEU A 364 9.35 4.69 -0.33
C LEU A 364 9.09 5.97 0.47
N SER A 365 9.59 6.05 1.71
CA SER A 365 9.50 7.25 2.53
C SER A 365 10.17 8.46 1.85
N ASP A 366 11.41 8.31 1.38
CA ASP A 366 12.14 9.38 0.70
C ASP A 366 11.53 9.75 -0.65
N PHE A 367 11.11 8.74 -1.41
CA PHE A 367 10.46 8.90 -2.70
C PHE A 367 9.15 9.67 -2.55
N TYR A 368 8.24 9.20 -1.70
CA TYR A 368 6.94 9.84 -1.50
C TYR A 368 7.08 11.24 -0.91
N SER A 369 8.01 11.44 0.03
CA SER A 369 8.34 12.77 0.57
C SER A 369 8.85 13.73 -0.51
N MET A 370 9.52 13.25 -1.56
CA MET A 370 10.01 14.09 -2.65
C MET A 370 8.88 14.65 -3.51
N TYR A 371 7.86 13.86 -3.76
CA TYR A 371 6.73 14.23 -4.62
C TYR A 371 5.50 14.71 -3.84
N GLY A 372 5.54 14.70 -2.50
CA GLY A 372 4.40 15.06 -1.64
C GLY A 372 3.29 14.00 -1.67
N ILE A 373 3.64 12.75 -1.93
CA ILE A 373 2.73 11.61 -1.96
C ILE A 373 2.48 11.13 -0.53
N SER A 374 1.23 10.78 -0.21
CA SER A 374 0.91 10.09 1.05
C SER A 374 1.56 8.71 1.11
N GLN A 375 2.21 8.39 2.24
CA GLN A 375 2.70 7.04 2.54
C GLN A 375 1.55 6.05 2.75
N ASN A 376 0.44 6.52 3.29
CA ASN A 376 -0.77 5.73 3.49
C ASN A 376 -1.62 5.76 2.22
N ASP A 377 -2.23 4.63 1.88
CA ASP A 377 -3.15 4.52 0.75
C ASP A 377 -4.49 5.21 1.06
N PRO A 378 -4.89 6.27 0.33
CA PRO A 378 -6.12 7.01 0.61
C PRO A 378 -7.38 6.13 0.57
N LEU A 379 -7.42 5.13 -0.30
CA LEU A 379 -8.51 4.16 -0.39
C LEU A 379 -8.70 3.42 0.95
N LEU A 380 -7.61 2.92 1.53
CA LEU A 380 -7.66 2.17 2.79
C LEU A 380 -8.06 3.08 3.97
N ILE A 381 -7.62 4.34 3.95
CA ILE A 381 -8.06 5.34 4.95
C ILE A 381 -9.57 5.52 4.87
N TYR A 382 -10.14 5.84 3.70
CA TYR A 382 -11.59 6.04 3.58
C TYR A 382 -12.38 4.79 3.92
N LEU A 383 -11.89 3.62 3.51
CA LEU A 383 -12.53 2.35 3.82
C LEU A 383 -12.54 2.11 5.34
N SER A 384 -11.42 2.33 6.02
CA SER A 384 -11.32 2.17 7.47
C SER A 384 -12.26 3.13 8.23
N LEU A 385 -12.33 4.40 7.80
CA LEU A 385 -13.21 5.41 8.38
C LEU A 385 -14.69 5.07 8.12
N GLY A 386 -15.03 4.68 6.90
CA GLY A 386 -16.38 4.30 6.51
C GLY A 386 -16.88 3.07 7.27
N ILE A 387 -16.05 2.02 7.35
CA ILE A 387 -16.36 0.81 8.13
C ILE A 387 -16.52 1.15 9.61
N SER A 388 -15.61 1.92 10.20
CA SER A 388 -15.67 2.31 11.62
C SER A 388 -16.94 3.10 11.94
N SER A 389 -17.42 3.91 10.98
CA SER A 389 -18.66 4.69 11.11
C SER A 389 -19.93 3.82 11.05
N LEU A 390 -19.85 2.62 10.46
CA LEU A 390 -20.96 1.67 10.32
C LEU A 390 -20.90 0.52 11.33
N LYS A 391 -19.72 0.22 11.89
CA LYS A 391 -19.47 -0.91 12.77
C LYS A 391 -20.12 -0.65 14.13
N THR A 392 -21.23 -1.35 14.42
CA THR A 392 -21.90 -1.28 15.72
C THR A 392 -21.50 -2.45 16.61
N ARG A 393 -21.86 -2.39 17.90
CA ARG A 393 -21.60 -3.50 18.83
C ARG A 393 -22.31 -4.79 18.43
N ASP A 394 -23.40 -4.70 17.68
CA ASP A 394 -24.11 -5.87 17.14
C ASP A 394 -23.24 -6.67 16.15
N CYS A 395 -22.23 -6.04 15.55
CA CYS A 395 -21.27 -6.71 14.67
C CYS A 395 -20.31 -7.66 15.40
N LEU A 396 -20.25 -7.65 16.74
CA LEU A 396 -19.38 -8.54 17.55
C LEU A 396 -19.93 -9.95 17.71
N HIS A 397 -21.23 -10.16 17.55
CA HIS A 397 -21.83 -11.45 17.86
C HIS A 397 -21.28 -12.53 16.90
N PRO A 398 -20.57 -13.54 17.43
CA PRO A 398 -20.10 -14.65 16.63
C PRO A 398 -21.27 -15.29 15.91
N SER A 399 -21.03 -15.67 14.66
CA SER A 399 -21.82 -16.65 13.96
C SER A 399 -21.86 -17.93 14.80
N ASP A 400 -23.04 -18.31 15.31
CA ASP A 400 -23.29 -19.68 15.79
C ASP A 400 -23.13 -20.73 14.67
N ASP A 401 -22.79 -20.31 13.45
CA ASP A 401 -22.53 -21.15 12.28
C ASP A 401 -21.31 -22.07 12.42
N GLU A 402 -20.46 -21.94 13.46
CA GLU A 402 -19.42 -22.94 13.75
C GLU A 402 -19.92 -24.13 14.60
N ASN A 403 -21.12 -24.07 15.18
CA ASN A 403 -21.68 -25.14 16.02
C ASN A 403 -22.89 -25.86 15.41
N GLY A 404 -23.21 -25.66 14.12
CA GLY A 404 -24.43 -26.16 13.49
C GLY A 404 -24.39 -27.53 12.80
N ASN A 405 -23.29 -28.28 12.85
CA ASN A 405 -23.18 -29.59 12.19
C ASN A 405 -23.24 -30.78 13.18
N GLN A 406 -24.22 -30.80 14.07
CA GLN A 406 -24.71 -32.05 14.65
C GLN A 406 -26.19 -32.19 14.32
N GLU A 407 -26.45 -32.95 13.27
CA GLU A 407 -27.77 -33.47 12.92
C GLU A 407 -28.34 -34.24 14.12
N THR A 408 -29.27 -33.63 14.85
CA THR A 408 -30.21 -34.38 15.68
C THR A 408 -31.58 -34.31 15.03
N GLU A 409 -31.84 -35.29 14.16
CA GLU A 409 -33.17 -35.60 13.67
C GLU A 409 -34.07 -36.00 14.85
N THR A 410 -34.86 -35.06 15.37
CA THR A 410 -36.20 -35.27 15.97
C THR A 410 -36.70 -33.93 16.54
N ALA A 411 -37.14 -33.02 15.68
CA ALA A 411 -37.85 -31.81 16.09
C ALA A 411 -39.31 -31.85 15.59
N THR A 412 -40.25 -31.67 16.51
CA THR A 412 -41.70 -31.57 16.28
C THR A 412 -42.05 -30.38 15.38
N THR A 413 -43.26 -30.36 14.79
CA THR A 413 -43.74 -29.29 13.89
C THR A 413 -43.68 -27.88 14.50
N ALA A 414 -43.84 -27.74 15.82
CA ALA A 414 -43.74 -26.46 16.52
C ALA A 414 -42.28 -25.98 16.70
N GLU A 415 -41.32 -26.89 16.77
CA GLU A 415 -39.89 -26.56 16.88
C GLU A 415 -39.34 -26.06 15.54
N LYS A 416 -39.83 -26.62 14.41
CA LYS A 416 -39.50 -26.12 13.06
C LYS A 416 -40.02 -24.72 12.79
N GLU A 417 -41.23 -24.38 13.24
CA GLU A 417 -41.79 -23.02 13.10
C GLU A 417 -41.00 -21.97 13.89
N VAL A 418 -40.53 -22.33 15.09
CA VAL A 418 -39.68 -21.46 15.94
C VAL A 418 -38.28 -21.32 15.34
N GLU A 419 -37.71 -22.40 14.80
CA GLU A 419 -36.41 -22.40 14.13
C GLU A 419 -36.43 -21.59 12.84
N ASP A 420 -37.45 -21.75 11.99
CA ASP A 420 -37.65 -20.96 10.77
C ASP A 420 -37.84 -19.46 11.06
N LEU A 421 -38.53 -19.13 12.16
CA LEU A 421 -38.74 -17.76 12.60
C LEU A 421 -37.47 -17.15 13.21
N GLN A 422 -36.70 -17.92 13.98
CA GLN A 422 -35.39 -17.52 14.49
C GLN A 422 -34.41 -17.31 13.32
N LEU A 423 -34.41 -18.20 12.33
CA LEU A 423 -33.62 -18.08 11.11
C LEU A 423 -34.03 -16.84 10.31
N PHE A 424 -35.33 -16.55 10.18
CA PHE A 424 -35.84 -15.37 9.48
C PHE A 424 -35.45 -14.07 10.19
N THR A 425 -35.59 -14.01 11.52
CA THR A 425 -35.24 -12.81 12.31
C THR A 425 -33.72 -12.57 12.34
N LEU A 426 -32.91 -13.61 12.48
CA LEU A 426 -31.44 -13.52 12.42
C LEU A 426 -30.94 -13.18 11.01
N HIS A 427 -31.38 -13.90 9.97
CA HIS A 427 -30.89 -13.66 8.61
C HIS A 427 -31.53 -12.44 7.94
N SER A 428 -32.84 -12.28 8.00
CA SER A 428 -33.55 -11.25 7.19
C SER A 428 -33.64 -9.88 7.87
N LEU A 429 -33.60 -9.82 9.21
CA LEU A 429 -33.68 -8.54 9.94
C LEU A 429 -32.33 -8.07 10.48
N LYS A 430 -31.44 -8.99 10.92
CA LYS A 430 -30.15 -8.62 11.53
C LYS A 430 -28.95 -8.70 10.57
N ARG A 431 -28.88 -9.67 9.65
CA ARG A 431 -27.63 -9.96 8.91
C ARG A 431 -27.59 -9.60 7.41
N LYS A 432 -28.66 -9.82 6.62
CA LYS A 432 -28.59 -9.78 5.14
C LYS A 432 -28.08 -8.47 4.50
N ASN A 433 -28.14 -7.34 5.21
CA ASN A 433 -27.84 -6.03 4.63
C ASN A 433 -26.71 -5.28 5.33
N CYS A 434 -26.00 -5.89 6.29
CA CYS A 434 -24.90 -5.21 6.96
C CYS A 434 -23.59 -5.38 6.14
N PRO A 435 -23.05 -4.32 5.52
CA PRO A 435 -21.81 -4.43 4.74
C PRO A 435 -20.61 -4.80 5.62
N VAL A 436 -20.60 -4.40 6.90
CA VAL A 436 -19.53 -4.67 7.87
C VAL A 436 -19.46 -6.15 8.26
N CYS A 437 -20.62 -6.81 8.38
CA CYS A 437 -20.71 -8.22 8.77
C CYS A 437 -20.62 -9.20 7.59
N SER A 438 -20.50 -8.68 6.35
CA SER A 438 -20.31 -9.54 5.19
C SER A 438 -19.00 -10.31 5.28
N GLU A 439 -18.99 -11.52 4.73
CA GLU A 439 -17.83 -12.42 4.78
C GLU A 439 -16.56 -11.77 4.21
N THR A 440 -16.70 -10.97 3.15
CA THR A 440 -15.60 -10.28 2.50
C THR A 440 -14.97 -9.18 3.37
N PHE A 441 -15.78 -8.44 4.15
CA PHE A 441 -15.28 -7.34 4.99
C PHE A 441 -14.92 -7.77 6.41
N LYS A 442 -15.51 -8.86 6.92
CA LYS A 442 -15.31 -9.35 8.30
C LYS A 442 -13.85 -9.42 8.75
N PRO A 443 -12.88 -9.92 7.95
CA PRO A 443 -11.47 -9.98 8.37
C PRO A 443 -10.86 -8.60 8.59
N ILE A 444 -11.19 -7.63 7.73
CA ILE A 444 -10.64 -6.28 7.76
C ILE A 444 -11.32 -5.44 8.86
N THR A 445 -12.56 -5.76 9.22
CA THR A 445 -13.33 -5.00 10.21
C THR A 445 -12.96 -5.32 11.65
N GLN A 446 -12.36 -6.48 11.93
CA GLN A 446 -12.04 -6.94 13.29
C GLN A 446 -11.22 -5.91 14.10
N ALA A 447 -10.13 -5.41 13.52
CA ALA A 447 -9.21 -4.48 14.17
C ALA A 447 -9.73 -3.02 14.27
N LEU A 448 -10.84 -2.69 13.60
CA LEU A 448 -11.35 -1.32 13.54
C LEU A 448 -12.23 -0.95 14.75
N PRO A 449 -12.25 0.31 15.18
CA PRO A 449 -13.11 0.76 16.28
C PRO A 449 -14.60 0.71 15.91
N PHE A 450 -15.45 0.72 16.94
CA PHE A 450 -16.91 0.83 16.80
C PHE A 450 -17.34 2.29 16.63
N ALA A 451 -18.45 2.49 15.92
CA ALA A 451 -19.09 3.78 15.76
C ALA A 451 -19.43 4.39 17.13
N HIS A 452 -19.03 5.64 17.34
CA HIS A 452 -19.33 6.38 18.55
C HIS A 452 -20.57 7.25 18.36
N HIS A 453 -21.72 6.74 18.78
CA HIS A 453 -22.99 7.50 18.75
C HIS A 453 -23.16 8.29 20.05
N ILE A 454 -22.89 9.60 20.01
CA ILE A 454 -23.05 10.50 21.17
C ILE A 454 -24.52 10.89 21.40
N GLN A 455 -25.32 10.87 20.32
CA GLN A 455 -26.73 11.28 20.35
C GLN A 455 -27.62 10.10 19.99
N SER A 456 -28.60 9.82 20.86
CA SER A 456 -29.68 8.90 20.54
C SER A 456 -30.63 9.56 19.55
N GLN A 457 -30.76 9.00 18.35
CA GLN A 457 -31.79 9.40 17.39
C GLN A 457 -33.07 8.62 17.67
N LEU A 458 -34.14 9.31 18.12
CA LEU A 458 -35.47 8.72 18.15
C LEU A 458 -36.03 8.61 16.72
N PHE A 459 -36.80 7.55 16.48
CA PHE A 459 -37.56 7.38 15.26
C PHE A 459 -38.62 8.48 15.09
N GLU A 460 -39.12 8.68 13.87
CA GLU A 460 -40.22 9.63 13.62
C GLU A 460 -41.49 9.24 14.39
N ASN A 461 -41.77 7.94 14.55
CA ASN A 461 -42.97 7.43 15.19
C ASN A 461 -42.64 6.35 16.23
N PRO A 462 -41.99 6.72 17.36
CA PRO A 462 -41.51 5.77 18.34
C PRO A 462 -42.66 5.23 19.18
N ILE A 463 -42.74 3.91 19.30
CA ILE A 463 -43.67 3.19 20.18
C ILE A 463 -42.87 2.32 21.15
N LEU A 464 -43.27 2.34 22.41
CA LEU A 464 -42.75 1.50 23.48
C LEU A 464 -43.65 0.27 23.61
N LEU A 465 -43.08 -0.93 23.48
CA LEU A 465 -43.77 -2.18 23.76
C LEU A 465 -43.78 -2.48 25.27
N PRO A 466 -44.69 -3.34 25.77
CA PRO A 466 -44.80 -3.64 27.21
C PRO A 466 -43.53 -4.21 27.87
N ASN A 467 -42.61 -4.78 27.09
CA ASN A 467 -41.31 -5.25 27.56
C ASN A 467 -40.24 -4.15 27.66
N GLY A 468 -40.57 -2.89 27.33
CA GLY A 468 -39.65 -1.76 27.42
C GLY A 468 -38.85 -1.47 26.16
N ASN A 469 -39.00 -2.26 25.09
CA ASN A 469 -38.30 -2.03 23.83
C ASN A 469 -39.01 -0.95 22.99
N VAL A 470 -38.23 -0.07 22.35
CA VAL A 470 -38.74 1.03 21.52
C VAL A 470 -38.50 0.77 20.04
N TYR A 471 -39.55 0.87 19.24
CA TYR A 471 -39.50 0.66 17.79
C TYR A 471 -40.22 1.76 17.02
N ASP A 472 -39.97 1.86 15.71
CA ASP A 472 -40.81 2.66 14.83
C ASP A 472 -42.12 1.92 14.51
N SER A 473 -43.26 2.57 14.78
CA SER A 473 -44.60 1.99 14.60
C SER A 473 -44.86 1.51 13.16
N LYS A 474 -44.43 2.28 12.15
CA LYS A 474 -44.65 1.94 10.75
C LYS A 474 -43.83 0.71 10.36
N LYS A 475 -42.56 0.65 10.80
CA LYS A 475 -41.67 -0.49 10.53
C LYS A 475 -42.17 -1.77 11.20
N LEU A 476 -42.63 -1.70 12.45
CA LEU A 476 -43.14 -2.86 13.18
C LEU A 476 -44.42 -3.43 12.54
N LYS A 477 -45.33 -2.56 12.10
CA LYS A 477 -46.53 -2.97 11.34
C LYS A 477 -46.19 -3.61 9.99
N LYS A 478 -45.18 -3.08 9.30
CA LYS A 478 -44.70 -3.66 8.04
C LYS A 478 -44.12 -5.05 8.26
N LEU A 479 -43.37 -5.24 9.34
CA LEU A 479 -42.85 -6.55 9.73
C LEU A 479 -43.97 -7.55 10.01
N ALA A 480 -44.96 -7.19 10.82
CA ALA A 480 -46.11 -8.06 11.11
C ALA A 480 -46.85 -8.50 9.84
N LYS A 481 -47.03 -7.58 8.87
CA LYS A 481 -47.60 -7.90 7.54
C LYS A 481 -46.73 -8.89 6.75
N THR A 482 -45.41 -8.71 6.76
CA THR A 482 -44.46 -9.61 6.08
C THR A 482 -44.49 -11.01 6.70
N LEU A 483 -44.45 -11.11 8.03
CA LEU A 483 -44.49 -12.38 8.76
C LEU A 483 -45.79 -13.15 8.47
N LYS A 484 -46.93 -12.44 8.45
CA LYS A 484 -48.22 -13.02 8.07
C LYS A 484 -48.26 -13.47 6.61
N LYS A 485 -47.66 -12.71 5.70
CA LYS A 485 -47.61 -13.07 4.26
C LYS A 485 -46.74 -14.30 4.00
N GLN A 486 -45.69 -14.51 4.80
CA GLN A 486 -44.76 -15.64 4.67
C GLN A 486 -45.20 -16.86 5.49
N ASN A 487 -46.37 -16.82 6.15
CA ASN A 487 -46.89 -17.87 7.02
C ASN A 487 -45.91 -18.31 8.13
N LEU A 488 -45.05 -17.39 8.62
CA LEU A 488 -44.06 -17.70 9.66
C LEU A 488 -44.67 -17.66 11.07
N ILE A 489 -45.73 -16.85 11.30
CA ILE A 489 -46.51 -16.80 12.55
C ILE A 489 -47.99 -16.50 12.24
N SER A 490 -48.88 -17.17 12.96
CA SER A 490 -50.31 -16.83 13.03
C SER A 490 -50.56 -15.59 13.92
N LEU A 491 -50.54 -14.39 13.33
CA LEU A 491 -50.91 -13.14 14.02
C LEU A 491 -52.39 -12.78 13.80
N ASN A 492 -53.12 -12.58 14.89
CA ASN A 492 -54.47 -12.04 14.86
C ASN A 492 -54.48 -10.56 14.43
N PRO A 493 -55.62 -10.01 13.95
CA PRO A 493 -55.71 -8.60 13.59
C PRO A 493 -55.35 -7.70 14.78
N GLY A 494 -54.34 -6.84 14.62
CA GLY A 494 -53.86 -5.94 15.67
C GLY A 494 -52.78 -6.50 16.60
N GLN A 495 -52.26 -7.71 16.33
CA GLN A 495 -51.08 -8.23 17.04
C GLN A 495 -49.78 -7.91 16.30
N ILE A 496 -48.75 -7.60 17.08
CA ILE A 496 -47.38 -7.28 16.66
C ILE A 496 -46.39 -8.16 17.41
N MET A 497 -45.27 -8.49 16.78
CA MET A 497 -44.21 -9.31 17.37
C MET A 497 -42.99 -8.45 17.65
N ASP A 498 -42.39 -8.61 18.83
CA ASP A 498 -41.08 -8.04 19.14
C ASP A 498 -39.98 -8.79 18.35
N PRO A 499 -39.16 -8.12 17.52
CA PRO A 499 -38.10 -8.75 16.73
C PRO A 499 -36.90 -9.30 17.53
N VAL A 500 -36.75 -8.90 18.79
CA VAL A 500 -35.65 -9.27 19.70
C VAL A 500 -36.11 -10.38 20.64
N ASP A 501 -37.23 -10.18 21.33
CA ASP A 501 -37.74 -11.13 22.34
C ASP A 501 -38.72 -12.17 21.76
N MET A 502 -39.15 -11.99 20.51
CA MET A 502 -40.13 -12.83 19.80
C MET A 502 -41.51 -12.95 20.46
N LYS A 503 -41.79 -12.12 21.47
CA LYS A 503 -43.08 -12.06 22.16
C LYS A 503 -44.12 -11.32 21.32
N ILE A 504 -45.36 -11.79 21.37
CA ILE A 504 -46.49 -11.20 20.68
C ILE A 504 -47.22 -10.25 21.64
N PHE A 505 -47.48 -9.04 21.18
CA PHE A 505 -48.20 -8.00 21.91
C PHE A 505 -49.39 -7.49 21.09
N CYS A 506 -50.41 -6.97 21.76
CA CYS A 506 -51.48 -6.23 21.08
C CYS A 506 -51.02 -4.80 20.81
N GLU A 507 -51.38 -4.27 19.64
CA GLU A 507 -51.04 -2.90 19.25
C GLU A 507 -51.58 -1.85 20.25
N SER A 508 -52.73 -2.14 20.87
CA SER A 508 -53.34 -1.33 21.93
C SER A 508 -52.44 -1.12 23.15
N ASP A 509 -51.53 -2.06 23.40
CA ASP A 509 -50.70 -2.08 24.60
C ASP A 509 -49.40 -1.30 24.40
N SER A 510 -49.18 -0.78 23.18
CA SER A 510 -48.01 0.03 22.85
C SER A 510 -48.22 1.50 23.18
N ILE A 511 -47.22 2.12 23.81
CA ILE A 511 -47.28 3.53 24.23
C ILE A 511 -46.51 4.37 23.21
N LYS A 512 -47.18 5.37 22.62
CA LYS A 512 -46.49 6.33 21.74
C LYS A 512 -45.59 7.24 22.56
N MET A 513 -44.30 7.25 22.21
CA MET A 513 -43.31 8.10 22.87
C MET A 513 -43.21 9.46 22.17
N TYR A 514 -42.94 10.50 22.95
CA TYR A 514 -42.62 11.83 22.44
C TYR A 514 -41.23 12.22 22.96
N PRO A 515 -40.32 12.72 22.12
CA PRO A 515 -39.05 13.22 22.59
C PRO A 515 -39.28 14.43 23.51
N THR A 516 -38.79 14.36 24.74
CA THR A 516 -38.76 15.47 25.71
C THR A 516 -37.54 16.33 25.53
#